data_AF-A0A9D8QL95-F1
#
_entry.id   AF-A0A9D8QL95-F1
#
_cell.length_a   1.000
_cell.length_b   1.000
_cell.length_c   1.000
_cell.angle_alpha   90.00
_cell.angle_beta   90.00
_cell.angle_gamma   90.00
#
_symmetry.space_group_name_H-M   'P 1'
#
loop_
_entity.id
_entity.type
_entity.pdbx_description
1 polymer ?
#
loop_
_entity_poly.entity_id
_entity_poly.type
_entity_poly.pdbx_seq_one_letter_code
_entity_poly.pdbx_strand_id
1 'polypeptide(L)'
;GGYVCMKGKKALRGGYYIHLEPGNCMLATGSYWLPTNILTSCRNEIMGNIDQWLVIVESPEFVDLFGKPGQGSWPEYGDVADDAQMQASEKGFGLSMLKTCPAGFPRDYEHIEYLRMKDYCCWRHVPDTFFEGDDWLTEAVRVFKVAKPMMDFMNAVIDDYE
;
A
#
# COMPACT_ATOMS: atom_id res chain seq x y z
N GLY A 1 16.26 -5.53 1.05
CA GLY A 1 15.32 -4.74 1.84
C GLY A 1 15.09 -5.37 3.21
N GLY A 2 14.57 -4.60 4.16
CA GLY A 2 14.19 -5.05 5.50
C GLY A 2 12.70 -4.80 5.76
N TYR A 3 12.01 -5.82 6.26
CA TYR A 3 10.59 -5.74 6.62
C TYR A 3 10.41 -5.80 8.14
N VAL A 4 9.69 -4.85 8.70
CA VAL A 4 9.39 -4.75 10.12
C VAL A 4 7.88 -4.81 10.30
N CYS A 5 7.41 -5.89 10.92
CA CYS A 5 6.01 -6.11 11.20
C CYS A 5 5.82 -6.61 12.63
N MET A 6 4.77 -6.11 13.28
CA MET A 6 4.33 -6.64 14.57
C MET A 6 3.94 -8.11 14.39
N LYS A 7 4.25 -8.97 15.38
CA LYS A 7 4.07 -10.44 15.29
C LYS A 7 5.01 -11.16 14.30
N GLY A 8 5.94 -10.44 13.67
CA GLY A 8 7.06 -11.01 12.90
C GLY A 8 6.79 -11.19 11.41
N LYS A 9 7.84 -11.58 10.66
CA LYS A 9 7.84 -11.57 9.18
C LYS A 9 6.87 -12.53 8.48
N LYS A 10 6.19 -13.41 9.22
CA LYS A 10 5.21 -14.36 8.69
C LYS A 10 3.76 -13.96 9.01
N ALA A 11 3.57 -12.88 9.77
CA ALA A 11 2.24 -12.35 10.06
C ALA A 11 1.59 -11.85 8.77
N LEU A 12 0.26 -11.94 8.72
CA LEU A 12 -0.52 -11.38 7.61
C LEU A 12 -0.65 -9.86 7.70
N ARG A 13 -0.33 -9.31 8.88
CA ARG A 13 -0.33 -7.88 9.15
C ARG A 13 0.58 -7.13 8.18
N GLY A 14 0.12 -5.95 7.83
CA GLY A 14 0.92 -4.94 7.17
C GLY A 14 1.99 -4.39 8.11
N GLY A 15 3.11 -4.02 7.51
CA GLY A 15 4.28 -3.51 8.22
C GLY A 15 5.00 -2.46 7.41
N TYR A 16 6.20 -2.11 7.87
CA TYR A 16 7.07 -1.13 7.24
C TYR A 16 8.18 -1.83 6.49
N TYR A 17 8.47 -1.35 5.28
CA TYR A 17 9.51 -1.92 4.43
C TYR A 17 10.50 -0.83 4.02
N ILE A 18 11.78 -1.17 4.10
CA ILE A 18 12.88 -0.37 3.59
C ILE A 18 13.56 -1.17 2.49
N HIS A 19 13.72 -0.56 1.32
CA HIS A 19 14.45 -1.12 0.21
C HIS A 19 15.71 -0.28 -0.06
N LEU A 20 16.85 -0.94 -0.09
CA LEU A 20 18.15 -0.35 -0.35
C LEU A 20 18.76 -1.10 -1.52
N GLU A 21 18.75 -0.46 -2.68
CA GLU A 21 19.32 -0.93 -3.93
C GLU A 21 19.78 0.31 -4.72
N PRO A 22 21.00 0.33 -5.28
CA PRO A 22 21.47 1.46 -6.09
C PRO A 22 20.50 1.79 -7.23
N GLY A 23 20.09 3.05 -7.32
CA GLY A 23 19.11 3.55 -8.28
C GLY A 23 17.67 3.12 -8.00
N ASN A 24 17.39 2.46 -6.87
CA ASN A 24 16.07 1.88 -6.56
C ASN A 24 15.76 1.90 -5.05
N CYS A 25 16.23 2.90 -4.32
CA CYS A 25 15.93 3.04 -2.89
C CYS A 25 14.46 3.42 -2.65
N MET A 26 13.80 2.81 -1.66
CA MET A 26 12.36 2.99 -1.44
C MET A 26 11.91 2.74 0.01
N LEU A 27 10.85 3.43 0.42
CA LEU A 27 10.07 3.16 1.63
C LEU A 27 8.68 2.65 1.23
N ALA A 28 8.18 1.61 1.90
CA ALA A 28 6.82 1.11 1.68
C ALA A 28 6.11 0.73 2.99
N THR A 29 4.80 0.69 2.97
CA THR A 29 3.96 0.39 4.14
C THR A 29 2.68 -0.31 3.71
N GLY A 30 2.24 -1.29 4.51
CA GLY A 30 0.95 -1.95 4.31
C GLY A 30 1.05 -3.45 4.12
N SER A 31 -0.04 -4.06 3.66
CA SER A 31 -0.19 -5.51 3.55
C SER A 31 -0.09 -5.96 2.11
N TYR A 32 0.80 -6.92 1.87
CA TYR A 32 0.95 -7.61 0.60
C TYR A 32 0.32 -9.00 0.68
N TRP A 33 -0.45 -9.38 -0.34
CA TRP A 33 -0.84 -10.76 -0.60
C TRP A 33 -1.68 -11.42 0.51
N LEU A 34 -2.76 -10.75 0.90
CA LEU A 34 -3.72 -11.32 1.86
C LEU A 34 -4.49 -12.51 1.24
N PRO A 35 -4.77 -13.58 2.01
CA PRO A 35 -5.71 -14.62 1.61
C PRO A 35 -7.05 -14.03 1.17
N THR A 36 -7.68 -14.63 0.16
CA THR A 36 -8.89 -14.09 -0.48
C THR A 36 -10.02 -13.77 0.51
N ASN A 37 -10.23 -14.60 1.53
CA ASN A 37 -11.24 -14.38 2.55
C ASN A 37 -10.94 -13.11 3.38
N ILE A 38 -9.69 -12.90 3.79
CA ILE A 38 -9.27 -11.73 4.55
C ILE A 38 -9.32 -10.49 3.68
N LEU A 39 -8.83 -10.56 2.44
CA LEU A 39 -8.91 -9.45 1.48
C LEU A 39 -10.36 -9.03 1.21
N THR A 40 -11.28 -9.99 1.13
CA THR A 40 -12.73 -9.72 1.00
C THR A 40 -13.26 -9.02 2.25
N SER A 41 -12.85 -9.44 3.45
CA SER A 41 -13.23 -8.76 4.69
C SER A 41 -12.70 -7.34 4.77
N CYS A 42 -11.46 -7.09 4.35
CA CYS A 42 -10.94 -5.73 4.29
C CYS A 42 -11.74 -4.83 3.33
N ARG A 43 -12.15 -5.37 2.18
CA ARG A 43 -13.02 -4.64 1.24
C ARG A 43 -14.40 -4.34 1.83
N ASN A 44 -14.97 -5.27 2.58
CA ASN A 44 -16.22 -5.03 3.31
C ASN A 44 -16.04 -3.94 4.37
N GLU A 45 -14.92 -3.95 5.10
CA GLU A 45 -14.62 -2.92 6.10
C GLU A 45 -14.47 -1.53 5.47
N ILE A 46 -13.76 -1.44 4.35
CA ILE A 46 -13.65 -0.18 3.57
C ILE A 46 -15.02 0.29 3.10
N MET A 47 -15.85 -0.60 2.55
CA MET A 47 -17.20 -0.23 2.09
C MET A 47 -18.11 0.19 3.25
N GLY A 48 -18.01 -0.47 4.40
CA GLY A 48 -18.78 -0.14 5.60
C GLY A 48 -18.35 1.16 6.28
N ASN A 49 -17.08 1.55 6.14
CA ASN A 49 -16.48 2.72 6.81
C ASN A 49 -15.79 3.65 5.81
N ILE A 50 -16.41 3.87 4.65
CA ILE A 50 -15.78 4.57 3.54
C ILE A 50 -15.38 6.00 3.88
N ASP A 51 -16.19 6.73 4.64
CA ASP A 51 -15.87 8.10 5.05
C ASP A 51 -14.57 8.17 5.86
N GLN A 52 -14.37 7.22 6.78
CA GLN A 52 -13.14 7.13 7.57
C GLN A 52 -11.95 6.76 6.68
N TRP A 53 -12.14 5.82 5.76
CA TRP A 53 -11.12 5.41 4.81
C TRP A 53 -10.66 6.59 3.94
N LEU A 54 -11.58 7.35 3.35
CA LEU A 54 -11.27 8.50 2.50
C LEU A 54 -10.52 9.60 3.27
N VAL A 55 -10.91 9.90 4.51
CA VAL A 55 -10.19 10.86 5.37
C VAL A 55 -8.71 10.49 5.51
N ILE A 56 -8.39 9.20 5.53
CA ILE A 56 -7.03 8.70 5.65
C ILE A 56 -6.30 8.79 4.30
N VAL A 57 -6.80 8.08 3.28
CA VAL A 57 -6.05 7.83 2.04
C VAL A 57 -6.20 8.95 0.99
N GLU A 58 -7.15 9.86 1.19
CA GLU A 58 -7.28 11.06 0.36
C GLU A 58 -6.76 12.34 1.03
N SER A 59 -6.14 12.21 2.21
CA SER A 59 -5.46 13.35 2.82
C SER A 59 -4.37 13.91 1.88
N PRO A 60 -4.18 15.25 1.84
CA PRO A 60 -3.18 15.86 0.95
C PRO A 60 -1.77 15.27 1.12
N GLU A 61 -1.40 14.95 2.36
CA GLU A 61 -0.10 14.35 2.68
C GLU A 61 0.01 12.91 2.16
N PHE A 62 -1.05 12.09 2.30
CA PHE A 62 -1.04 10.72 1.79
C PHE A 62 -0.95 10.71 0.25
N VAL A 63 -1.75 11.54 -0.42
CA VAL A 63 -1.77 11.62 -1.89
C VAL A 63 -0.45 12.20 -2.43
N ASP A 64 0.17 13.16 -1.75
CA ASP A 64 1.50 13.63 -2.12
C ASP A 64 2.55 12.52 -2.02
N LEU A 65 2.55 11.79 -0.90
CA LEU A 65 3.55 10.74 -0.65
C LEU A 65 3.37 9.54 -1.56
N PHE A 66 2.13 9.06 -1.74
CA PHE A 66 1.83 7.74 -2.30
C PHE A 66 0.93 7.76 -3.53
N GLY A 67 0.25 8.87 -3.82
CA GLY A 67 -0.71 8.97 -4.93
C GLY A 67 -2.06 8.30 -4.62
N LYS A 68 -2.90 8.16 -5.65
CA LYS A 68 -4.22 7.50 -5.56
C LYS A 68 -4.16 6.05 -6.07
N PRO A 69 -5.17 5.21 -5.74
CA PRO A 69 -5.22 3.83 -6.22
C PRO A 69 -5.00 3.70 -7.73
N GLY A 70 -4.09 2.82 -8.12
CA GLY A 70 -3.82 2.52 -9.54
C GLY A 70 -3.11 3.62 -10.33
N GLN A 71 -2.65 4.71 -9.69
CA GLN A 71 -1.79 5.71 -10.34
C GLN A 71 -0.32 5.29 -10.40
N GLY A 72 0.11 4.39 -9.52
CA GLY A 72 1.44 3.80 -9.54
C GLY A 72 1.52 2.56 -10.42
N SER A 73 2.73 2.20 -10.86
CA SER A 73 3.03 0.98 -11.59
C SER A 73 4.10 0.17 -10.87
N TRP A 74 3.95 -1.15 -10.88
CA TRP A 74 4.96 -2.08 -10.39
C TRP A 74 5.31 -3.08 -11.51
N PRO A 75 6.59 -3.29 -11.87
CA PRO A 75 6.98 -4.07 -13.05
C PRO A 75 6.38 -5.48 -13.10
N GLU A 76 6.32 -6.15 -11.95
CA GLU A 76 5.84 -7.53 -11.85
C GLU A 76 4.30 -7.65 -11.73
N TYR A 77 3.62 -6.57 -11.34
CA TYR A 77 2.21 -6.61 -10.92
C TYR A 77 1.30 -5.65 -11.68
N GLY A 78 1.86 -4.74 -12.47
CA GLY A 78 1.10 -3.79 -13.27
C GLY A 78 0.42 -4.44 -14.48
N ASP A 79 -0.73 -3.91 -14.87
CA ASP A 79 -1.37 -4.17 -16.17
C ASP A 79 -0.65 -3.46 -17.33
N VAL A 80 0.56 -2.94 -17.11
CA VAL A 80 1.37 -2.27 -18.13
C VAL A 80 1.92 -3.34 -19.06
N ALA A 81 1.28 -3.43 -20.22
CA ALA A 81 1.54 -4.39 -21.29
C ALA A 81 2.86 -4.14 -22.05
N ASP A 82 3.83 -3.46 -21.45
CA ASP A 82 5.12 -3.22 -22.08
C ASP A 82 6.22 -3.63 -21.11
N ASP A 83 7.03 -4.59 -21.55
CA ASP A 83 8.29 -5.10 -20.97
C ASP A 83 9.36 -3.99 -20.76
N ALA A 84 8.98 -2.71 -20.69
CA ALA A 84 9.86 -1.55 -20.75
C ALA A 84 10.16 -0.92 -19.38
N GLN A 85 9.33 -1.14 -18.34
CA GLN A 85 9.63 -0.62 -17.00
C GLN A 85 10.34 -1.69 -16.16
N MET A 86 11.65 -1.51 -15.93
CA MET A 86 12.44 -2.35 -15.02
C MET A 86 12.24 -2.00 -13.54
N GLN A 87 11.59 -0.87 -13.23
CA GLN A 87 11.46 -0.32 -11.88
C GLN A 87 10.04 0.16 -11.61
N ALA A 88 9.64 0.15 -10.33
CA ALA A 88 8.37 0.71 -9.89
C ALA A 88 8.31 2.22 -10.14
N SER A 89 7.09 2.76 -10.22
CA SER A 89 6.89 4.20 -10.26
C SER A 89 7.44 4.85 -8.98
N GLU A 90 7.83 6.13 -9.08
CA GLU A 90 8.40 6.90 -7.97
C GLU A 90 7.55 6.86 -6.69
N LYS A 91 6.23 6.72 -6.82
CA LYS A 91 5.33 6.42 -5.72
C LYS A 91 4.13 5.61 -6.21
N GLY A 92 3.38 5.03 -5.29
CA GLY A 92 2.11 4.38 -5.63
C GLY A 92 1.33 3.86 -4.44
N PHE A 93 0.08 3.52 -4.70
CA PHE A 93 -0.86 2.91 -3.76
C PHE A 93 -1.65 1.81 -4.47
N GLY A 94 -1.48 0.57 -4.00
CA GLY A 94 -1.92 -0.64 -4.68
C GLY A 94 -0.94 -1.09 -5.76
N LEU A 95 -0.32 -2.25 -5.57
CA LEU A 95 0.61 -2.85 -6.54
C LEU A 95 -0.12 -3.33 -7.80
N SER A 96 -1.35 -3.80 -7.64
CA SER A 96 -2.19 -4.21 -8.77
C SER A 96 -3.68 -4.06 -8.50
N MET A 97 -4.41 -3.88 -9.61
CA MET A 97 -5.86 -3.67 -9.60
C MET A 97 -6.58 -4.83 -10.29
N LEU A 98 -7.81 -5.10 -9.87
CA LEU A 98 -8.75 -5.90 -10.64
C LEU A 98 -9.31 -5.05 -11.79
N LYS A 99 -9.38 -5.64 -12.99
CA LYS A 99 -10.01 -5.00 -14.16
C LYS A 99 -11.51 -4.83 -14.01
N THR A 100 -12.13 -5.66 -13.17
CA THR A 100 -13.57 -5.72 -12.95
C THR A 100 -13.90 -5.57 -11.46
N CYS A 101 -15.17 -5.31 -11.17
CA CYS A 101 -15.67 -5.33 -9.79
C CYS A 101 -15.36 -6.69 -9.12
N PRO A 102 -14.82 -6.72 -7.89
CA PRO A 102 -14.63 -7.95 -7.15
C PRO A 102 -15.96 -8.71 -6.95
N ALA A 103 -15.92 -10.04 -6.93
CA ALA A 103 -17.11 -10.84 -6.72
C ALA A 103 -17.77 -10.53 -5.36
N GLY A 104 -19.09 -10.38 -5.35
CA GLY A 104 -19.86 -10.08 -4.13
C GLY A 104 -20.03 -8.59 -3.81
N PHE A 105 -19.44 -7.68 -4.60
CA PHE A 105 -19.56 -6.23 -4.39
C PHE A 105 -20.45 -5.55 -5.46
N PRO A 106 -21.12 -4.43 -5.11
CA PRO A 106 -21.92 -3.66 -6.06
C PRO A 106 -21.06 -3.08 -7.17
N ARG A 107 -21.45 -3.30 -8.44
CA ARG A 107 -20.68 -2.88 -9.62
C ARG A 107 -20.65 -1.36 -9.81
N ASP A 108 -21.67 -0.69 -9.29
CA ASP A 108 -21.94 0.74 -9.35
C ASP A 108 -21.53 1.47 -8.06
N TYR A 109 -20.77 0.81 -7.18
CA TYR A 109 -20.25 1.46 -5.99
C TYR A 109 -19.35 2.65 -6.36
N GLU A 110 -19.60 3.79 -5.72
CA GLU A 110 -18.92 5.06 -6.04
C GLU A 110 -17.39 4.96 -5.88
N HIS A 111 -16.93 4.23 -4.87
CA HIS A 111 -15.52 4.11 -4.48
C HIS A 111 -14.93 2.75 -4.87
N ILE A 112 -15.34 2.23 -6.02
CA ILE A 112 -14.99 0.88 -6.50
C ILE A 112 -13.48 0.68 -6.70
N GLU A 113 -12.73 1.75 -6.94
CA GLU A 113 -11.27 1.73 -7.09
C GLU A 113 -10.57 1.13 -5.87
N TYR A 114 -11.00 1.48 -4.65
CA TYR A 114 -10.43 0.93 -3.42
C TYR A 114 -10.77 -0.55 -3.23
N LEU A 115 -11.90 -1.00 -3.78
CA LEU A 115 -12.27 -2.41 -3.75
C LEU A 115 -11.54 -3.22 -4.83
N ARG A 116 -11.15 -2.60 -5.94
CA ARG A 116 -10.40 -3.27 -7.01
C ARG A 116 -8.96 -3.56 -6.65
N MET A 117 -8.37 -2.86 -5.69
CA MET A 117 -7.02 -3.13 -5.20
C MET A 117 -6.88 -4.59 -4.75
N LYS A 118 -5.79 -5.25 -5.13
CA LYS A 118 -5.48 -6.64 -4.71
C LYS A 118 -4.60 -6.70 -3.44
N ASP A 119 -4.04 -5.57 -3.08
CA ASP A 119 -3.21 -5.34 -1.92
C ASP A 119 -3.46 -3.91 -1.42
N TYR A 120 -3.06 -3.64 -0.18
CA TYR A 120 -3.15 -2.30 0.41
C TYR A 120 -1.75 -1.89 0.87
N CYS A 121 -0.84 -1.88 -0.10
CA CYS A 121 0.52 -1.41 0.05
C CYS A 121 0.67 -0.03 -0.61
N CYS A 122 1.37 0.88 0.06
CA CYS A 122 1.81 2.15 -0.51
C CYS A 122 3.33 2.26 -0.49
N TRP A 123 3.90 2.97 -1.47
CA TRP A 123 5.35 3.13 -1.57
C TRP A 123 5.76 4.50 -2.12
N ARG A 124 6.99 4.87 -1.81
CA ARG A 124 7.71 6.02 -2.39
C ARG A 124 9.20 5.72 -2.50
N HIS A 125 9.77 6.00 -3.66
CA HIS A 125 11.19 6.00 -3.90
C HIS A 125 11.85 7.17 -3.19
N VAL A 126 13.08 6.93 -2.76
CA VAL A 126 13.93 7.94 -2.16
C VAL A 126 15.27 7.94 -2.90
N PRO A 127 16.02 9.07 -2.91
CA PRO A 127 17.34 9.10 -3.51
C PRO A 127 18.28 8.05 -2.90
N ASP A 128 19.29 7.61 -3.63
CA ASP A 128 20.31 6.68 -3.09
C ASP A 128 21.02 7.22 -1.85
N THR A 129 21.16 8.55 -1.80
CA THR A 129 21.74 9.27 -0.66
C THR A 129 20.79 9.41 0.53
N PHE A 130 19.53 8.95 0.42
CA PHE A 130 18.54 9.09 1.49
C PHE A 130 18.99 8.41 2.78
N PHE A 131 19.63 7.25 2.67
CA PHE A 131 20.12 6.48 3.82
C PHE A 131 21.52 6.90 4.28
N GLU A 132 22.09 7.94 3.66
CA GLU A 132 23.35 8.54 4.08
C GLU A 132 23.07 9.61 5.15
N GLY A 133 23.79 9.57 6.26
CA GLY A 133 23.64 10.53 7.36
C GLY A 133 22.73 10.06 8.50
N ASP A 134 22.49 10.93 9.47
CA ASP A 134 21.84 10.56 10.73
C ASP A 134 20.32 10.81 10.74
N ASP A 135 19.82 11.60 9.78
CA ASP A 135 18.42 12.06 9.75
C ASP A 135 17.45 11.17 8.97
N TRP A 136 17.96 10.19 8.21
CA TRP A 136 17.13 9.34 7.34
C TRP A 136 16.02 8.62 8.12
N LEU A 137 16.31 8.23 9.37
CA LEU A 137 15.34 7.54 10.21
C LEU A 137 14.19 8.47 10.60
N THR A 138 14.47 9.75 10.86
CA THR A 138 13.47 10.77 11.15
C THR A 138 12.53 10.98 9.95
N GLU A 139 13.11 11.09 8.76
CA GLU A 139 12.32 11.24 7.52
C GLU A 139 11.53 9.97 7.19
N ALA A 140 12.12 8.78 7.36
CA ALA A 140 11.40 7.52 7.17
C ALA A 140 10.21 7.40 8.13
N VAL A 141 10.39 7.76 9.41
CA VAL A 141 9.31 7.80 10.40
C VAL A 141 8.22 8.80 10.01
N ARG A 142 8.59 9.96 9.43
CA ARG A 142 7.61 10.94 8.92
C ARG A 142 6.73 10.32 7.84
N VAL A 143 7.33 9.65 6.86
CA VAL A 143 6.61 8.96 5.77
C VAL A 143 5.72 7.85 6.32
N PHE A 144 6.26 7.01 7.20
CA PHE A 144 5.52 5.90 7.81
C PHE A 144 4.35 6.36 8.68
N LYS A 145 4.47 7.50 9.36
CA LYS A 145 3.36 8.08 10.14
C LYS A 145 2.16 8.47 9.29
N VAL A 146 2.38 8.91 8.04
CA VAL A 146 1.28 9.23 7.12
C VAL A 146 0.56 7.97 6.64
N ALA A 147 1.30 6.89 6.38
CA ALA A 147 0.73 5.61 5.98
C ALA A 147 0.12 4.80 7.14
N LYS A 148 0.53 5.09 8.38
CA LYS A 148 0.16 4.30 9.56
C LYS A 148 -1.35 4.16 9.76
N PRO A 149 -2.19 5.21 9.68
CA PRO A 149 -3.63 5.05 9.86
C PRO A 149 -4.27 4.11 8.83
N MET A 150 -3.80 4.13 7.57
CA MET A 150 -4.25 3.21 6.54
C MET A 150 -3.86 1.77 6.91
N MET A 151 -2.60 1.56 7.30
CA MET A 151 -2.13 0.25 7.71
C MET A 151 -2.82 -0.27 8.98
N ASP A 152 -3.11 0.60 9.95
CA ASP A 152 -3.82 0.24 11.17
C ASP A 152 -5.28 -0.15 10.88
N PHE A 153 -5.96 0.56 9.98
CA PHE A 153 -7.30 0.21 9.50
C PHE A 153 -7.32 -1.21 8.92
N MET A 154 -6.37 -1.51 8.04
CA MET A 154 -6.25 -2.84 7.43
C MET A 154 -5.88 -3.91 8.46
N ASN A 155 -4.97 -3.59 9.39
CA ASN A 155 -4.52 -4.51 10.43
C ASN A 155 -5.62 -4.85 11.43
N ALA A 156 -6.55 -3.94 11.72
CA ALA A 156 -7.68 -4.21 12.59
C ALA A 156 -8.53 -5.38 12.07
N VAL A 157 -8.77 -5.42 10.76
CA VAL A 157 -9.47 -6.54 10.11
C VAL A 157 -8.62 -7.81 10.11
N ILE A 158 -7.32 -7.69 9.80
CA ILE A 158 -6.43 -8.85 9.72
C ILE A 158 -6.26 -9.53 11.09
N ASP A 159 -6.22 -8.75 12.17
CA ASP A 159 -6.08 -9.25 13.54
C ASP A 159 -7.26 -10.14 13.97
N ASP A 160 -8.45 -10.01 13.38
CA ASP A 160 -9.59 -10.90 13.65
C ASP A 160 -9.42 -12.32 13.06
N TYR A 161 -8.41 -12.53 12.22
CA TYR A 161 -8.11 -13.81 11.57
C TYR A 161 -6.82 -14.48 12.09
N GLU A 162 -6.15 -13.90 13.08
CA GLU A 162 -4.90 -14.41 13.70
C GLU A 162 -5.08 -14.93 15.13
#